data_AF-A0A7L4ILV9-F1
#
_entry.id   AF-A0A7L4ILV9-F1
#
_cell.length_a   1.000
_cell.length_b   1.000
_cell.length_c   1.000
_cell.angle_alpha   90.00
_cell.angle_beta   90.00
_cell.angle_gamma   90.00
#
_symmetry.space_group_name_H-M   'P 1'
#
loop_
_entity.id
_entity.type
_entity.pdbx_description
1 polymer ?
#
loop_
_entity_poly.entity_id
_entity_poly.type
_entity_poly.pdbx_seq_one_letter_code
_entity_poly.pdbx_strand_id
1 'polypeptide(L)'
;MQQISRMLMKLFQRARIENPGQVDPRAVEFTLSLLIAMYDRSGTGYVKTRSAAAALISLSGDTLLAKYRALFQIYAVPDGKETMITRSALRSLLTDLNQIPAIVGEGCTLSCLEIAIHDCFHGVLNAAIVEEKFLSWLRSEPAVLLWLPTCYRISASEMVSHQARCR
;
A
#
# COMPACT_ATOMS: atom_id res chain seq x y z
N MET A 1 -7.72 16.50 -7.47
CA MET A 1 -8.78 15.81 -6.68
C MET A 1 -9.92 15.17 -7.48
N GLN A 2 -10.55 15.87 -8.44
CA GLN A 2 -11.69 15.34 -9.20
C GLN A 2 -11.44 13.98 -9.88
N GLN A 3 -10.22 13.75 -10.39
CA GLN A 3 -9.85 12.46 -11.00
C GLN A 3 -9.94 11.29 -10.00
N ILE A 4 -9.38 11.44 -8.80
CA ILE A 4 -9.41 10.39 -7.76
C ILE A 4 -10.86 10.12 -7.33
N SER A 5 -11.65 11.16 -7.11
CA SER A 5 -13.07 11.01 -6.79
C SER A 5 -13.81 10.19 -7.85
N ARG A 6 -13.60 10.48 -9.14
CA ARG A 6 -14.20 9.69 -10.25
C ARG A 6 -13.73 8.24 -10.27
N MET A 7 -12.46 7.96 -9.97
CA MET A 7 -11.95 6.58 -9.88
C MET A 7 -12.58 5.83 -8.70
N LEU A 8 -12.69 6.47 -7.54
CA LEU A 8 -13.35 5.92 -6.36
C LEU A 8 -14.83 5.63 -6.62
N MET A 9 -15.55 6.52 -7.32
CA MET A 9 -16.94 6.26 -7.71
C MET A 9 -17.06 4.97 -8.52
N LYS A 10 -16.21 4.79 -9.54
CA LYS A 10 -16.23 3.56 -10.36
C LYS A 10 -15.89 2.32 -9.53
N LEU A 11 -14.89 2.42 -8.65
CA LEU A 11 -14.46 1.33 -7.78
C LEU A 11 -15.59 0.91 -6.84
N PHE A 12 -16.21 1.85 -6.12
CA PHE A 12 -17.28 1.54 -5.17
C PHE A 12 -18.60 1.17 -5.84
N GLN A 13 -18.89 1.66 -7.06
CA GLN A 13 -20.01 1.16 -7.86
C GLN A 13 -19.86 -0.34 -8.15
N ARG A 14 -18.65 -0.76 -8.56
CA ARG A 14 -18.36 -2.18 -8.80
C ARG A 14 -18.42 -3.00 -7.51
N ALA A 15 -17.80 -2.50 -6.44
CA ALA A 15 -17.82 -3.16 -5.14
C ALA A 15 -19.25 -3.35 -4.58
N ARG A 16 -20.17 -2.40 -4.84
CA ARG A 16 -21.59 -2.51 -4.45
C ARG A 16 -22.34 -3.63 -5.17
N ILE A 17 -21.98 -3.89 -6.43
CA ILE A 17 -22.57 -4.97 -7.22
C ILE A 17 -22.06 -6.32 -6.70
N GLU A 18 -20.76 -6.40 -6.42
CA GLU A 18 -20.10 -7.62 -5.95
C GLU A 18 -20.42 -7.95 -4.49
N ASN A 19 -20.68 -6.94 -3.65
CA ASN A 19 -20.96 -7.08 -2.21
C ASN A 19 -22.20 -6.27 -1.78
N PRO A 20 -23.42 -6.73 -2.11
CA PRO A 20 -24.64 -6.00 -1.80
C PRO A 20 -24.81 -5.73 -0.30
N GLY A 21 -25.13 -4.48 0.06
CA GLY A 21 -25.39 -4.08 1.44
C GLY A 21 -24.16 -3.87 2.32
N GLN A 22 -22.95 -4.21 1.85
CA GLN A 22 -21.72 -4.05 2.63
C GLN A 22 -20.98 -2.73 2.38
N VAL A 23 -21.32 -2.00 1.32
CA VAL A 23 -20.66 -0.74 0.96
C VAL A 23 -21.51 0.45 1.39
N ASP A 24 -20.96 1.27 2.28
CA ASP A 24 -21.58 2.52 2.73
C ASP A 24 -21.82 3.48 1.55
N PRO A 25 -23.00 4.14 1.45
CA PRO A 25 -23.27 5.13 0.41
C PRO A 25 -22.24 6.27 0.31
N ARG A 26 -21.58 6.61 1.41
CA ARG A 26 -20.54 7.64 1.54
C ARG A 26 -19.12 7.09 1.43
N ALA A 27 -18.93 5.82 1.06
CA ALA A 27 -17.59 5.20 0.96
C ALA A 27 -16.62 6.00 0.08
N VAL A 28 -17.10 6.61 -1.01
CA VAL A 28 -16.31 7.51 -1.88
C VAL A 28 -15.79 8.72 -1.10
N GLU A 29 -16.66 9.36 -0.32
CA GLU A 29 -16.34 10.55 0.48
C GLU A 29 -15.34 10.22 1.57
N PHE A 30 -15.59 9.17 2.36
CA PHE A 30 -14.70 8.75 3.44
C PHE A 30 -13.32 8.36 2.92
N THR A 31 -13.28 7.58 1.83
CA THR A 31 -12.01 7.16 1.24
C THR A 31 -11.24 8.35 0.65
N LEU A 32 -11.94 9.31 0.03
CA LEU A 32 -11.30 10.51 -0.47
C LEU A 32 -10.71 11.35 0.67
N SER A 33 -11.47 11.55 1.75
CA SER A 33 -10.99 12.26 2.94
C SER A 33 -9.77 11.59 3.57
N LEU A 34 -9.77 10.25 3.64
CA LEU A 34 -8.63 9.48 4.13
C LEU A 34 -7.38 9.69 3.26
N LEU A 35 -7.53 9.65 1.94
CA LEU A 35 -6.42 9.89 1.00
C LEU A 35 -5.87 11.33 1.09
N ILE A 36 -6.73 12.32 1.32
CA ILE A 36 -6.33 13.71 1.56
C ILE A 36 -5.49 13.80 2.84
N ALA A 37 -5.97 13.19 3.93
CA ALA A 37 -5.27 13.20 5.21
C ALA A 37 -3.87 12.57 5.12
N MET A 38 -3.71 11.52 4.29
CA MET A 38 -2.41 10.90 4.04
C MET A 38 -1.49 11.78 3.19
N TYR A 39 -1.98 12.29 2.06
CA TYR A 39 -1.11 12.75 0.97
C TYR A 39 -1.19 14.24 0.62
N ASP A 40 -2.16 14.97 1.16
CA ASP A 40 -2.35 16.41 0.90
C ASP A 40 -2.42 17.24 2.19
N ARG A 41 -1.49 16.97 3.12
CA ARG A 41 -1.42 17.63 4.44
C ARG A 41 -1.25 19.14 4.35
N SER A 42 -0.62 19.63 3.29
CA SER A 42 -0.40 21.06 3.05
C SER A 42 -1.58 21.74 2.33
N GLY A 43 -2.68 21.03 2.04
CA GLY A 43 -3.87 21.60 1.43
C GLY A 43 -3.66 22.08 -0.02
N THR A 44 -2.80 21.41 -0.78
CA THR A 44 -2.48 21.75 -2.17
C THR A 44 -3.61 21.43 -3.15
N GLY A 45 -4.60 20.62 -2.74
CA GLY A 45 -5.66 20.13 -3.61
C GLY A 45 -5.17 19.06 -4.57
N TYR A 46 -4.08 18.36 -4.25
CA TYR A 46 -3.46 17.38 -5.11
C TYR A 46 -2.99 16.13 -4.36
N VAL A 47 -3.43 14.98 -4.85
CA VAL A 47 -2.94 13.66 -4.43
C VAL A 47 -2.50 12.92 -5.68
N LYS A 48 -1.29 12.34 -5.65
CA LYS A 48 -0.77 11.53 -6.75
C LYS A 48 -1.60 10.26 -6.89
N THR A 49 -2.02 9.95 -8.12
CA THR A 49 -2.80 8.73 -8.41
C THR A 49 -2.08 7.45 -7.97
N ARG A 50 -0.75 7.37 -8.17
CA ARG A 50 0.04 6.21 -7.75
C ARG A 50 0.04 6.02 -6.23
N SER A 51 0.23 7.10 -5.46
CA SER A 51 0.17 7.08 -3.99
C SER A 51 -1.21 6.68 -3.48
N ALA A 52 -2.28 7.20 -4.10
CA ALA A 52 -3.65 6.79 -3.81
C ALA A 52 -3.87 5.29 -4.09
N ALA A 53 -3.41 4.80 -5.25
CA ALA A 53 -3.49 3.38 -5.58
C ALA A 53 -2.70 2.51 -4.58
N ALA A 54 -1.49 2.91 -4.19
CA ALA A 54 -0.69 2.19 -3.20
C ALA A 54 -1.39 2.07 -1.84
N ALA A 55 -2.06 3.14 -1.37
CA ALA A 55 -2.87 3.09 -0.16
C ALA A 55 -4.07 2.14 -0.29
N LEU A 56 -4.82 2.24 -1.39
CA LEU A 56 -5.98 1.37 -1.63
C LEU A 56 -5.58 -0.11 -1.74
N ILE A 57 -4.47 -0.42 -2.41
CA ILE A 57 -3.90 -1.78 -2.48
C ILE A 57 -3.55 -2.27 -1.08
N SER A 58 -2.83 -1.45 -0.30
CA SER A 58 -2.37 -1.85 1.04
C SER A 58 -3.53 -2.12 2.00
N LEU A 59 -4.56 -1.28 1.95
CA LEU A 59 -5.76 -1.36 2.80
C LEU A 59 -6.86 -2.27 2.25
N SER A 60 -6.65 -2.91 1.09
CA SER A 60 -7.62 -3.83 0.51
C SER A 60 -7.75 -5.13 1.33
N GLY A 61 -8.81 -5.90 1.10
CA GLY A 61 -9.02 -7.22 1.70
C GLY A 61 -8.24 -8.37 1.04
N ASP A 62 -7.33 -8.09 0.11
CA ASP A 62 -6.61 -9.12 -0.64
C ASP A 62 -5.49 -9.80 0.20
N THR A 63 -4.98 -10.92 -0.30
CA THR A 63 -3.82 -11.61 0.27
C THR A 63 -2.58 -10.72 0.27
N LEU A 64 -1.72 -10.93 1.27
CA LEU A 64 -0.47 -10.16 1.39
C LEU A 64 0.41 -10.26 0.13
N LEU A 65 0.49 -11.44 -0.48
CA LEU A 65 1.24 -11.66 -1.72
C LEU A 65 0.66 -10.87 -2.90
N ALA A 66 -0.67 -10.86 -3.07
CA ALA A 66 -1.32 -10.08 -4.12
C ALA A 66 -1.06 -8.57 -3.95
N LYS A 67 -1.13 -8.07 -2.70
CA LYS A 67 -0.77 -6.68 -2.38
C LYS A 67 0.67 -6.37 -2.78
N TYR A 68 1.62 -7.22 -2.40
CA TYR A 68 3.03 -7.03 -2.73
C TYR A 68 3.30 -7.02 -4.24
N ARG A 69 2.69 -7.94 -4.99
CA ARG A 69 2.79 -7.94 -6.45
C ARG A 69 2.20 -6.69 -7.08
N ALA A 70 1.01 -6.27 -6.63
CA ALA A 70 0.37 -5.07 -7.15
C ALA A 70 1.21 -3.81 -6.85
N LEU A 71 1.81 -3.70 -5.65
CA LEU A 71 2.73 -2.62 -5.30
C LEU A 71 3.98 -2.63 -6.18
N PHE A 72 4.56 -3.80 -6.46
CA PHE A 72 5.67 -3.92 -7.41
C PHE A 72 5.26 -3.37 -8.78
N GLN A 73 4.14 -3.84 -9.33
CA GLN A 73 3.69 -3.48 -10.68
C GLN A 73 3.43 -1.98 -10.87
N ILE A 74 2.93 -1.27 -9.86
CA ILE A 74 2.65 0.18 -9.99
C ILE A 74 3.88 1.08 -9.78
N TYR A 75 5.00 0.55 -9.28
CA TYR A 75 6.26 1.30 -9.11
C TYR A 75 7.41 0.81 -9.99
N ALA A 76 7.35 -0.43 -10.48
CA ALA A 76 8.33 -0.97 -11.40
C ALA A 76 8.30 -0.20 -12.73
N VAL A 77 9.46 -0.13 -13.36
CA VAL A 77 9.66 0.44 -14.68
C VAL A 77 10.09 -0.68 -15.64
N PRO A 78 9.71 -0.61 -16.93
CA PRO A 78 10.23 -1.53 -17.91
C PRO A 78 11.75 -1.36 -18.06
N ASP A 79 12.48 -2.47 -18.08
CA ASP A 79 13.89 -2.54 -18.46
C ASP A 79 14.09 -3.72 -19.43
N GLY A 80 14.11 -3.41 -20.73
CA GLY A 80 14.11 -4.41 -21.78
C GLY A 80 12.85 -5.30 -21.75
N LYS A 81 13.02 -6.59 -21.47
CA LYS A 81 11.94 -7.58 -21.38
C LYS A 81 11.41 -7.78 -19.95
N GLU A 82 12.07 -7.17 -18.97
CA GLU A 82 11.75 -7.35 -17.56
C GLU A 82 11.12 -6.07 -16.99
N THR A 83 10.42 -6.22 -15.87
CA THR A 83 9.98 -5.08 -15.06
C THR A 83 10.81 -5.07 -13.80
N MET A 84 11.37 -3.91 -13.45
CA MET A 84 12.29 -3.79 -12.33
C MET A 84 11.99 -2.56 -11.48
N ILE A 85 12.30 -2.64 -10.19
CA ILE A 85 12.27 -1.50 -9.27
C ILE A 85 13.68 -0.95 -9.10
N THR A 86 13.87 0.34 -9.36
CA THR A 86 15.11 1.06 -9.04
C THR A 86 15.11 1.50 -7.58
N ARG A 87 16.27 1.91 -7.05
CA ARG A 87 16.36 2.50 -5.70
C ARG A 87 15.46 3.73 -5.54
N SER A 88 15.33 4.57 -6.57
CA SER A 88 14.44 5.74 -6.54
C SER A 88 12.96 5.38 -6.59
N ALA A 89 12.60 4.33 -7.33
CA ALA A 89 11.24 3.80 -7.34
C ALA A 89 10.88 3.18 -5.98
N LEU A 90 11.77 2.39 -5.37
CA LEU A 90 11.58 1.85 -4.03
C LEU A 90 11.44 2.96 -2.99
N ARG A 91 12.28 3.99 -3.05
CA ARG A 91 12.16 5.17 -2.17
C ARG A 91 10.79 5.82 -2.29
N SER A 92 10.29 5.98 -3.51
CA SER A 92 8.96 6.55 -3.76
C SER A 92 7.86 5.67 -3.14
N LEU A 93 7.94 4.35 -3.34
CA LEU A 93 7.00 3.39 -2.75
C LEU A 93 6.99 3.48 -1.22
N LEU A 94 8.17 3.40 -0.59
CA LEU A 94 8.26 3.44 0.87
C LEU A 94 7.81 4.78 1.44
N THR A 95 8.11 5.89 0.76
CA THR A 95 7.65 7.22 1.17
C THR A 95 6.13 7.33 1.13
N ASP A 96 5.51 6.80 0.07
CA ASP A 96 4.06 6.79 -0.09
C ASP A 96 3.41 5.88 0.98
N LEU A 97 3.91 4.65 1.15
CA LEU A 97 3.40 3.71 2.15
C LEU A 97 3.55 4.22 3.59
N ASN A 98 4.63 4.94 3.89
CA ASN A 98 4.88 5.51 5.22
C ASN A 98 3.84 6.57 5.61
N GLN A 99 3.13 7.19 4.66
CA GLN A 99 2.07 8.15 4.98
C GLN A 99 0.87 7.51 5.68
N ILE A 100 0.65 6.21 5.47
CA ILE A 100 -0.49 5.46 6.00
C ILE A 100 -0.38 5.34 7.53
N PRO A 101 0.66 4.72 8.12
CA PRO A 101 0.81 4.68 9.58
C PRO A 101 1.11 6.08 10.17
N ALA A 102 1.66 7.01 9.38
CA ALA A 102 1.93 8.35 9.87
C ALA A 102 0.66 9.16 10.24
N ILE A 103 -0.53 8.82 9.72
CA ILE A 103 -1.77 9.52 10.12
C ILE A 103 -2.18 9.19 11.56
N VAL A 104 -1.71 8.07 12.10
CA VAL A 104 -1.93 7.64 13.50
C VAL A 104 -0.69 7.84 14.36
N GLY A 105 0.32 8.57 13.86
CA GLY A 105 1.55 8.87 14.59
C GLY A 105 2.62 7.77 14.56
N GLU A 106 2.45 6.72 13.75
CA GLU A 106 3.37 5.57 13.67
C GLU A 106 4.26 5.60 12.41
N GLY A 107 4.48 6.78 11.83
CA GLY A 107 5.35 6.93 10.66
C GLY A 107 6.84 6.71 11.00
N CYS A 108 7.60 6.17 10.07
CA CYS A 108 9.06 6.09 10.17
C CYS A 108 9.74 7.39 9.68
N THR A 109 10.95 7.61 10.18
CA THR A 109 11.82 8.72 9.74
C THR A 109 12.40 8.46 8.35
N LEU A 110 12.90 9.51 7.69
CA LEU A 110 13.60 9.36 6.40
C LEU A 110 14.82 8.43 6.50
N SER A 111 15.58 8.49 7.61
CA SER A 111 16.74 7.61 7.81
C SER A 111 16.35 6.14 7.87
N CYS A 112 15.23 5.82 8.51
CA CYS A 112 14.67 4.47 8.54
C CYS A 112 14.31 3.96 7.13
N LEU A 113 13.76 4.82 6.27
CA LEU A 113 13.48 4.46 4.86
C LEU A 113 14.77 4.19 4.08
N GLU A 114 15.81 5.00 4.26
CA GLU A 114 17.11 4.80 3.59
C GLU A 114 17.79 3.49 4.01
N ILE A 115 17.71 3.13 5.29
CA ILE A 115 18.23 1.85 5.79
C ILE A 115 17.50 0.69 5.12
N ALA A 116 16.16 0.76 5.02
CA ALA A 116 15.36 -0.26 4.35
C ALA A 116 15.66 -0.40 2.86
N ILE A 117 15.92 0.71 2.16
CA ILE A 117 16.34 0.70 0.74
C ILE A 117 17.71 0.03 0.61
N HIS A 118 18.66 0.39 1.48
CA HIS A 118 19.98 -0.21 1.48
C HIS A 118 19.92 -1.72 1.73
N ASP A 119 19.13 -2.16 2.71
CA ASP A 119 18.90 -3.57 3.02
C ASP A 119 18.28 -4.33 1.83
N CYS A 120 17.23 -3.79 1.20
CA CYS A 120 16.59 -4.40 0.03
C CYS A 120 17.59 -4.65 -1.13
N PHE A 121 18.50 -3.71 -1.33
CA PHE A 121 19.52 -3.76 -2.39
C PHE A 121 20.83 -4.41 -1.94
N HIS A 122 20.91 -4.98 -0.74
CA HIS A 122 22.10 -5.68 -0.28
C HIS A 122 22.41 -6.88 -1.20
N GLY A 123 23.66 -6.96 -1.65
CA GLY A 123 24.15 -7.97 -2.59
C GLY A 123 23.66 -7.79 -4.04
N VAL A 124 22.97 -6.69 -4.37
CA VAL A 124 22.49 -6.42 -5.74
C VAL A 124 23.54 -5.59 -6.49
N LEU A 125 24.14 -6.20 -7.53
CA LEU A 125 25.11 -5.56 -8.40
C LEU A 125 24.47 -4.56 -9.39
N ASN A 126 23.21 -4.82 -9.76
CA ASN A 126 22.46 -4.00 -10.71
C ASN A 126 21.86 -2.74 -10.06
N ALA A 127 21.49 -1.77 -10.89
CA ALA A 127 20.83 -0.54 -10.43
C ALA A 127 19.36 -0.75 -10.01
N ALA A 128 18.78 -1.90 -10.33
CA ALA A 128 17.39 -2.27 -10.11
C ALA A 128 17.25 -3.75 -9.69
N ILE A 129 16.09 -4.11 -9.14
CA ILE A 129 15.74 -5.47 -8.73
C ILE A 129 14.46 -5.94 -9.42
N VAL A 130 14.41 -7.23 -9.75
CA VAL A 130 13.23 -7.93 -10.28
C VAL A 130 12.23 -8.27 -9.17
N GLU A 131 11.02 -8.70 -9.57
CA GLU A 131 9.91 -9.01 -8.66
C GLU A 131 10.31 -10.04 -7.60
N GLU A 132 11.06 -11.08 -7.97
CA GLU A 132 11.46 -12.16 -7.06
C GLU A 132 12.28 -11.66 -5.87
N LYS A 133 13.25 -10.78 -6.12
CA LYS A 133 14.09 -10.18 -5.06
C LYS A 133 13.27 -9.24 -4.19
N PHE A 134 12.39 -8.42 -4.79
CA PHE A 134 11.50 -7.52 -4.06
C PHE A 134 10.55 -8.28 -3.13
N LEU A 135 9.88 -9.34 -3.64
CA LEU A 135 9.00 -10.20 -2.84
C LEU A 135 9.76 -10.95 -1.75
N SER A 136 10.99 -11.40 -2.03
CA SER A 136 11.84 -12.04 -1.02
C SER A 136 12.15 -11.10 0.13
N TRP A 137 12.52 -9.86 -0.16
CA TRP A 137 12.76 -8.83 0.85
C TRP A 137 11.51 -8.48 1.65
N LEU A 138 10.33 -8.37 1.03
CA LEU A 138 9.09 -8.13 1.78
C LEU A 138 8.73 -9.28 2.72
N ARG A 139 9.03 -10.53 2.33
CA ARG A 139 8.81 -11.72 3.17
C ARG A 139 9.72 -11.79 4.39
N SER A 140 10.85 -11.09 4.42
CA SER A 140 11.64 -10.92 5.65
C SER A 140 11.07 -9.86 6.60
N GLU A 141 9.86 -9.34 6.32
CA GLU A 141 9.12 -8.37 7.14
C GLU A 141 9.97 -7.16 7.56
N PRO A 142 10.44 -6.33 6.61
CA PRO A 142 11.27 -5.17 6.94
C PRO A 142 10.49 -4.22 7.86
N ALA A 143 11.14 -3.74 8.94
CA ALA A 143 10.48 -2.99 10.01
C ALA A 143 9.62 -1.80 9.52
N VAL A 144 10.08 -1.10 8.48
CA VAL A 144 9.35 0.00 7.81
C VAL A 144 7.96 -0.38 7.29
N LEU A 145 7.71 -1.66 7.04
CA LEU A 145 6.48 -2.19 6.46
C LEU A 145 5.78 -3.21 7.34
N LEU A 146 6.22 -3.42 8.59
CA LEU A 146 5.65 -4.41 9.51
C LEU A 146 4.16 -4.18 9.82
N TRP A 147 3.70 -2.93 9.69
CA TRP A 147 2.28 -2.58 9.82
C TRP A 147 1.41 -3.29 8.78
N LEU A 148 1.89 -3.50 7.55
CA LEU A 148 1.11 -4.07 6.46
C LEU A 148 0.74 -5.56 6.68
N PRO A 149 1.68 -6.48 6.99
CA PRO A 149 1.33 -7.85 7.36
C PRO A 149 0.56 -7.90 8.69
N THR A 150 0.80 -6.96 9.62
CA THR A 150 0.05 -6.88 10.88
C THR A 150 -1.42 -6.54 10.64
N CYS A 151 -1.72 -5.52 9.83
CA CYS A 151 -3.09 -5.19 9.42
C CYS A 151 -3.76 -6.38 8.72
N TYR A 152 -3.05 -7.06 7.82
CA TYR A 152 -3.58 -8.26 7.17
C TYR A 152 -3.93 -9.36 8.18
N ARG A 153 -3.06 -9.64 9.16
CA ARG A 153 -3.32 -10.64 10.22
C ARG A 153 -4.53 -10.28 11.07
N ILE A 154 -4.69 -8.99 11.42
CA ILE A 154 -5.85 -8.51 12.18
C ILE A 154 -7.13 -8.74 11.37
N SER A 155 -7.20 -8.27 10.12
CA SER A 155 -8.38 -8.48 9.27
C SER A 155 -8.67 -9.94 8.99
N ALA A 156 -7.66 -10.79 8.79
CA ALA A 156 -7.84 -12.22 8.60
C ALA A 156 -8.38 -12.90 9.87
N SER A 157 -8.00 -12.43 11.06
CA SER A 157 -8.48 -12.98 12.34
C SER A 157 -9.92 -12.63 12.65
N GLU A 158 -10.45 -11.50 12.16
CA GLU A 158 -11.87 -11.13 12.32
C GLU A 158 -12.81 -12.17 11.69
N MET A 159 -12.36 -12.86 10.64
CA MET A 159 -13.12 -13.89 9.94
C MET A 159 -13.02 -15.27 10.61
N VAL A 160 -12.24 -15.42 11.68
CA VAL A 160 -12.06 -16.68 12.39
C VAL A 160 -13.02 -16.77 13.57
N SER A 161 -14.03 -17.62 13.45
CA SER A 161 -14.88 -18.01 14.57
C SER A 161 -14.23 -19.15 15.35
N HIS A 162 -13.75 -18.86 16.57
CA HIS A 162 -13.31 -19.90 17.49
C HIS A 162 -14.51 -20.42 18.31
N GLN A 163 -14.53 -21.73 18.63
CA GLN A 163 -15.55 -22.32 19.50
C GLN A 163 -15.42 -21.92 20.99
N ALA A 164 -14.44 -21.07 21.33
CA ALA A 164 -14.29 -20.52 22.66
C ALA A 164 -14.98 -19.13 22.74
N ARG A 165 -15.84 -18.94 23.75
CA ARG A 165 -16.36 -17.61 24.09
C ARG A 165 -15.24 -16.79 24.75
N CYS A 166 -14.78 -15.73 24.09
CA CYS A 166 -13.98 -14.70 24.76
C CYS A 166 -14.84 -14.03 25.84
N ARG A 167 -14.34 -13.99 27.07
CA ARG A 167 -14.95 -13.25 28.19
C ARG A 167 -14.47 -11.81 28.19
#